data_AF-A5DW33-F1
#
_entry.id   AF-A5DW33-F1
#
_cell.length_a   1.000
_cell.length_b   1.000
_cell.length_c   1.000
_cell.angle_alpha   90.00
_cell.angle_beta   90.00
_cell.angle_gamma   90.00
#
_symmetry.space_group_name_H-M   'P 1'
#
loop_
_entity.id
_entity.type
_entity.pdbx_description
1 polymer ?
#
loop_
_entity_poly.entity_id
_entity_poly.type
_entity_poly.pdbx_seq_one_letter_code
_entity_poly.pdbx_strand_id
1 'polypeptide(L)'
;MQFLTAKSLLYIRVVTLLVVSYYMLKDPEGLSTAGFVLLMGQAVQVPILRLAPSNPLLSIVSIFFATTALSDLIPLLAENWNHFETLVPVRLFAYFLIVAFTYFVPESAISNSLVVTYSMFEIWCNFLIYNNLRDEKFYRMKKFVEENADAIKQAQDEKITVIE
;
A
#
# COMPACT_ATOMS: atom_id res chain seq x y z
N MET A 1 11.60 0.20 20.41
CA MET A 1 10.41 -0.65 20.22
C MET A 1 9.45 0.09 19.31
N GLN A 2 9.45 -0.21 18.01
CA GLN A 2 8.46 0.33 17.07
C GLN A 2 7.17 -0.46 17.26
N PHE A 3 6.13 0.21 17.77
CA PHE A 3 4.83 -0.42 18.07
C PHE A 3 4.11 -0.94 16.81
N LEU A 4 4.52 -0.46 15.62
CA LEU A 4 4.08 -0.91 14.31
C LEU A 4 5.33 -1.17 13.46
N THR A 5 5.53 -2.42 13.04
CA THR A 5 6.58 -2.78 12.09
C THR A 5 6.03 -2.74 10.66
N ALA A 6 6.90 -2.65 9.66
CA ALA A 6 6.48 -2.73 8.26
C ALA A 6 5.72 -4.04 7.98
N LYS A 7 6.15 -5.14 8.60
CA LYS A 7 5.47 -6.45 8.53
C LYS A 7 4.04 -6.38 9.03
N SER A 8 3.79 -5.81 10.22
CA SER A 8 2.44 -5.74 10.78
C SER A 8 1.52 -4.85 9.95
N LEU A 9 2.04 -3.72 9.44
CA LEU A 9 1.27 -2.82 8.56
C LEU A 9 0.91 -3.48 7.23
N LEU A 10 1.81 -4.26 6.64
CA LEU A 10 1.53 -5.03 5.42
C LEU A 10 0.43 -6.09 5.66
N TYR A 11 0.47 -6.82 6.78
CA TYR A 11 -0.61 -7.75 7.14
C TYR A 11 -1.95 -7.03 7.36
N ILE A 12 -1.96 -5.91 8.07
CA ILE A 12 -3.18 -5.11 8.26
C ILE A 12 -3.75 -4.70 6.91
N ARG A 13 -2.91 -4.23 5.97
CA ARG A 13 -3.35 -3.87 4.63
C ARG A 13 -3.94 -5.06 3.86
N VAL A 14 -3.30 -6.23 3.89
CA VAL A 14 -3.82 -7.44 3.26
C VAL A 14 -5.19 -7.84 3.85
N VAL A 15 -5.33 -7.81 5.18
CA VAL A 15 -6.61 -8.10 5.85
C VAL A 15 -7.68 -7.09 5.43
N THR A 16 -7.37 -5.79 5.39
CA THR A 16 -8.30 -4.75 4.93
C THR A 16 -8.77 -5.01 3.51
N LEU A 17 -7.88 -5.38 2.58
CA LEU A 17 -8.26 -5.71 1.19
C LEU A 17 -9.19 -6.92 1.12
N LEU A 18 -8.95 -7.96 1.94
CA LEU A 18 -9.82 -9.13 2.04
C LEU A 18 -11.19 -8.77 2.64
N VAL A 19 -11.22 -7.90 3.65
CA VAL A 19 -12.46 -7.40 4.25
C VAL A 19 -13.26 -6.60 3.22
N VAL A 20 -12.63 -5.68 2.48
CA VAL A 20 -13.29 -4.93 1.40
C VAL A 20 -13.84 -5.89 0.35
N SER A 21 -13.06 -6.87 -0.10
CA SER A 21 -13.51 -7.91 -1.04
C SER A 21 -14.73 -8.68 -0.52
N TYR A 22 -14.75 -9.03 0.78
CA TYR A 22 -15.87 -9.72 1.40
C TYR A 22 -17.13 -8.84 1.47
N TYR A 23 -17.00 -7.58 1.89
CA TYR A 23 -18.12 -6.64 1.95
C TYR A 23 -18.71 -6.36 0.57
N MET A 24 -17.89 -6.25 -0.48
CA MET A 24 -18.39 -6.07 -1.84
C MET A 24 -19.29 -7.23 -2.32
N LEU A 25 -19.08 -8.44 -1.81
CA LEU A 25 -19.91 -9.61 -2.13
C LEU A 25 -21.13 -9.74 -1.21
N LYS A 26 -20.97 -9.43 0.08
CA LYS A 26 -22.00 -9.72 1.08
C LYS A 26 -22.97 -8.55 1.31
N ASP A 27 -22.44 -7.34 1.40
CA ASP A 27 -23.20 -6.12 1.68
C ASP A 27 -22.48 -4.89 1.08
N PRO A 28 -22.58 -4.70 -0.25
CA PRO A 28 -21.93 -3.59 -0.92
C PRO A 28 -22.58 -2.23 -0.57
N GLU A 29 -23.85 -2.24 -0.16
CA GLU A 29 -24.56 -1.03 0.24
C GLU A 29 -23.99 -0.47 1.55
N GLY A 30 -23.76 -1.33 2.54
CA GLY A 30 -23.10 -0.96 3.81
C GLY A 30 -21.72 -0.34 3.61
N LEU A 31 -20.95 -0.82 2.63
CA LEU A 31 -19.65 -0.24 2.27
C LEU A 31 -19.80 1.16 1.64
N SER A 32 -20.77 1.33 0.74
CA SER A 32 -20.99 2.59 0.00
C SER A 32 -21.62 3.71 0.84
N THR A 33 -22.36 3.32 1.88
CA THR A 33 -23.07 4.24 2.79
C THR A 33 -22.33 4.47 4.10
N ALA A 34 -21.14 3.89 4.26
CA ALA A 34 -20.29 4.12 5.42
C ALA A 34 -20.03 5.63 5.61
N GLY A 35 -20.17 6.11 6.85
CA GLY A 35 -20.08 7.55 7.14
C GLY A 35 -18.80 8.20 6.62
N PHE A 36 -17.67 7.50 6.71
CA PHE A 36 -16.39 8.01 6.19
C PHE A 36 -16.36 8.12 4.65
N VAL A 37 -17.00 7.19 3.93
CA VAL A 37 -17.12 7.23 2.46
C VAL A 37 -17.95 8.42 2.02
N LEU A 38 -19.06 8.68 2.71
CA LEU A 38 -19.92 9.82 2.46
C LEU A 38 -19.20 11.14 2.73
N LEU A 39 -18.52 11.24 3.88
CA LEU A 39 -17.77 12.44 4.26
C LEU A 39 -16.66 12.77 3.25
N MET A 40 -15.89 11.77 2.80
CA MET A 40 -14.85 11.98 1.81
C MET A 40 -15.41 12.35 0.43
N GLY A 41 -16.50 11.71 0.01
CA GLY A 41 -17.18 12.08 -1.24
C GLY A 41 -17.63 13.53 -1.23
N GLN A 42 -18.23 13.98 -0.12
CA GLN A 42 -18.65 15.37 0.07
C GLN A 42 -17.47 16.35 0.15
N ALA A 43 -16.39 15.98 0.83
CA ALA A 43 -15.21 16.82 0.98
C ALA A 43 -14.52 17.11 -0.37
N VAL A 44 -14.48 16.11 -1.26
CA VAL A 44 -13.88 16.23 -2.61
C VAL A 44 -14.93 16.64 -3.67
N GLN A 45 -16.20 16.80 -3.27
CA GLN A 45 -17.32 17.17 -4.15
C GLN A 45 -17.51 16.20 -5.33
N VAL A 46 -17.27 14.90 -5.10
CA VAL A 46 -17.48 13.83 -6.09
C VAL A 46 -18.85 13.17 -5.90
N PRO A 47 -19.45 12.59 -6.95
CA PRO A 47 -20.74 11.92 -6.84
C PRO A 47 -20.67 10.75 -5.84
N ILE A 48 -21.70 10.68 -4.98
CA ILE A 48 -21.86 9.62 -4.01
C ILE A 48 -22.36 8.38 -4.73
N LEU A 49 -21.49 7.38 -4.86
CA LEU A 49 -21.85 6.11 -5.49
C LEU A 49 -22.54 5.21 -4.47
N ARG A 50 -23.77 4.79 -4.77
CA ARG A 50 -24.49 3.75 -4.02
C ARG A 50 -24.43 2.44 -4.79
N LEU A 51 -23.95 1.40 -4.12
CA LEU A 51 -23.81 0.09 -4.74
C LEU A 51 -25.08 -0.73 -4.56
N ALA A 52 -25.65 -1.21 -5.66
CA ALA A 52 -26.76 -2.15 -5.65
C ALA A 52 -26.24 -3.60 -5.69
N PRO A 53 -26.79 -4.54 -4.88
CA PRO A 53 -26.32 -5.93 -4.82
C PRO A 53 -26.44 -6.70 -6.15
N SER A 54 -27.28 -6.22 -7.07
CA SER A 54 -27.60 -6.90 -8.34
C SER A 54 -26.55 -6.69 -9.44
N ASN A 55 -25.51 -5.89 -9.22
CA ASN A 55 -24.55 -5.54 -10.27
C ASN A 55 -23.42 -6.59 -10.38
N PRO A 56 -23.31 -7.33 -11.50
CA PRO A 56 -22.25 -8.33 -11.70
C PRO A 56 -20.83 -7.75 -11.67
N LEU A 57 -20.67 -6.46 -11.96
CA LEU A 57 -19.37 -5.79 -11.89
C LEU A 57 -18.78 -5.80 -10.47
N LEU A 58 -19.61 -5.85 -9.43
CA LEU A 58 -19.14 -5.91 -8.04
C LEU A 58 -18.36 -7.19 -7.76
N SER A 59 -18.81 -8.32 -8.32
CA SER A 59 -18.10 -9.59 -8.18
C SER A 59 -16.73 -9.53 -8.86
N ILE A 60 -16.64 -8.93 -10.05
CA ILE A 60 -15.36 -8.76 -10.75
C ILE A 60 -14.40 -7.88 -9.94
N VAL A 61 -14.90 -6.76 -9.41
CA VAL A 61 -14.08 -5.85 -8.59
C VAL A 61 -13.66 -6.53 -7.28
N SER A 62 -14.51 -7.35 -6.66
CA SER A 62 -14.10 -8.12 -5.47
C SER A 62 -12.96 -9.10 -5.77
N ILE A 63 -12.99 -9.79 -6.92
CA ILE A 63 -11.92 -10.70 -7.35
C ILE A 63 -10.61 -9.92 -7.55
N PHE A 64 -10.69 -8.71 -8.10
CA PHE A 64 -9.54 -7.82 -8.23
C PHE A 64 -8.93 -7.46 -6.86
N PHE A 65 -9.75 -7.10 -5.87
CA PHE A 65 -9.28 -6.83 -4.50
C PHE A 65 -8.66 -8.08 -3.84
N ALA A 66 -9.30 -9.24 -3.95
CA ALA A 66 -8.77 -10.49 -3.43
C ALA A 66 -7.43 -10.87 -4.08
N THR A 67 -7.32 -10.71 -5.40
CA THR A 67 -6.08 -10.99 -6.15
C THR A 67 -4.97 -10.04 -5.74
N THR A 68 -5.29 -8.76 -5.51
CA THR A 68 -4.33 -7.77 -5.02
C THR A 68 -3.84 -8.12 -3.61
N ALA A 69 -4.74 -8.56 -2.73
CA ALA A 69 -4.38 -9.04 -1.39
C ALA A 69 -3.44 -10.26 -1.46
N LEU A 70 -3.72 -11.21 -2.34
CA LEU A 70 -2.88 -12.39 -2.56
C LEU A 70 -1.50 -12.04 -3.15
N SER A 71 -1.47 -11.10 -4.10
CA SER A 71 -0.23 -10.61 -4.70
C SER A 71 0.72 -10.00 -3.66
N ASP A 72 0.20 -9.48 -2.55
CA ASP A 72 1.00 -8.96 -1.44
C ASP A 72 1.26 -10.01 -0.36
N LEU A 73 0.33 -10.95 -0.16
CA LEU A 73 0.49 -12.02 0.82
C LEU A 73 1.64 -12.96 0.43
N ILE A 74 1.79 -13.29 -0.85
CA ILE A 74 2.82 -14.24 -1.32
C ILE A 74 4.24 -13.71 -1.03
N PRO A 75 4.63 -12.48 -1.45
CA PRO A 75 5.95 -11.93 -1.13
C PRO A 75 6.16 -11.71 0.37
N LEU A 76 5.08 -11.44 1.13
CA LEU A 76 5.15 -11.26 2.58
C LEU A 76 5.47 -12.58 3.30
N LEU A 77 4.87 -13.69 2.86
CA LEU A 77 5.17 -15.03 3.37
C LEU A 77 6.58 -15.50 2.99
N ALA A 78 7.07 -15.07 1.82
CA ALA A 78 8.44 -15.32 1.37
C ALA A 78 9.49 -14.36 1.97
N GLU A 79 9.07 -13.43 2.84
CA GLU A 79 9.91 -12.39 3.44
C GLU A 79 10.75 -11.59 2.41
N ASN A 80 10.20 -11.38 1.22
CA ASN A 80 10.88 -10.66 0.14
C ASN A 80 10.73 -9.13 0.31
N TRP A 81 11.56 -8.55 1.17
CA TRP A 81 11.51 -7.11 1.47
C TRP A 81 11.84 -6.21 0.27
N ASN A 82 12.73 -6.65 -0.62
CA ASN A 82 13.13 -5.89 -1.82
C ASN A 82 11.95 -5.62 -2.75
N HIS A 83 10.99 -6.56 -2.82
CA HIS A 83 9.76 -6.40 -3.57
C HIS A 83 8.95 -5.20 -3.04
N PHE A 84 8.72 -5.15 -1.73
CA PHE A 84 7.95 -4.06 -1.11
C PHE A 84 8.68 -2.73 -1.16
N GLU A 85 10.02 -2.73 -1.04
CA GLU A 85 10.82 -1.50 -1.12
C GLU A 85 10.67 -0.79 -2.47
N THR A 86 10.48 -1.55 -3.55
CA THR A 86 10.28 -0.99 -4.89
C THR A 86 8.80 -0.70 -5.15
N LEU A 87 7.91 -1.58 -4.72
CA LEU A 87 6.50 -1.53 -5.08
C LEU A 87 5.70 -0.49 -4.31
N VAL A 88 5.95 -0.35 -3.00
CA VAL A 88 5.22 0.57 -2.12
C VAL A 88 5.32 2.04 -2.59
N PRO A 89 6.50 2.60 -2.91
CA PRO A 89 6.57 3.99 -3.39
C PRO A 89 5.89 4.18 -4.75
N VAL A 90 5.96 3.19 -5.65
CA VAL A 90 5.27 3.24 -6.95
C VAL A 90 3.75 3.23 -6.75
N ARG A 91 3.23 2.39 -5.85
CA ARG A 91 1.80 2.37 -5.50
C ARG A 91 1.34 3.66 -4.85
N LEU A 92 2.13 4.19 -3.91
CA LEU A 92 1.84 5.48 -3.28
C LEU A 92 1.70 6.58 -4.33
N PHE A 93 2.65 6.67 -5.26
CA PHE A 93 2.59 7.62 -6.36
C PHE A 93 1.36 7.42 -7.26
N ALA A 94 1.05 6.18 -7.62
CA ALA A 94 -0.14 5.87 -8.42
C ALA A 94 -1.44 6.31 -7.73
N TYR A 95 -1.60 6.06 -6.43
CA TYR A 95 -2.80 6.50 -5.70
C TYR A 95 -2.87 8.02 -5.55
N PHE A 96 -1.74 8.71 -5.40
CA PHE A 96 -1.71 10.17 -5.46
C PHE A 96 -2.21 10.70 -6.82
N LEU A 97 -1.81 10.08 -7.93
CA LEU A 97 -2.31 10.43 -9.26
C LEU A 97 -3.81 10.18 -9.40
N ILE A 98 -4.33 9.08 -8.85
CA ILE A 98 -5.78 8.78 -8.87
C ILE A 98 -6.53 9.86 -8.09
N VAL A 99 -6.12 10.20 -6.88
CA VAL A 99 -6.77 11.25 -6.08
C VAL A 99 -6.70 12.60 -6.79
N ALA A 100 -5.54 12.97 -7.33
CA ALA A 100 -5.39 14.20 -8.10
C ALA A 100 -6.33 14.22 -9.32
N PHE A 101 -6.44 13.11 -10.05
CA PHE A 101 -7.35 12.98 -11.18
C PHE A 101 -8.82 13.15 -10.76
N THR A 102 -9.23 12.50 -9.66
CA THR A 102 -10.61 12.63 -9.14
C THR A 102 -10.93 14.06 -8.70
N TYR A 103 -9.92 14.81 -8.26
CA TYR A 103 -10.08 16.21 -7.88
C TYR A 103 -10.21 17.14 -9.09
N PHE A 104 -9.43 16.94 -10.15
CA PHE A 104 -9.49 17.79 -11.35
C PHE A 104 -10.66 17.47 -12.28
N VAL A 105 -11.13 16.21 -12.32
CA VAL A 105 -12.20 15.75 -13.21
C VAL A 105 -13.29 15.03 -12.42
N PRO A 106 -14.08 15.74 -11.60
CA PRO A 106 -15.07 15.12 -10.71
C PRO A 106 -16.25 14.45 -11.45
N GLU A 107 -16.53 14.86 -12.69
CA GLU A 107 -17.62 14.31 -13.53
C GLU A 107 -17.25 13.00 -14.25
N SER A 108 -16.01 12.52 -14.11
CA SER A 108 -15.60 11.25 -14.72
C SER A 108 -16.30 10.07 -14.05
N ALA A 109 -16.61 9.01 -14.82
CA ALA A 109 -17.18 7.78 -14.28
C ALA A 109 -16.30 7.10 -13.20
N ILE A 110 -14.99 7.39 -13.20
CA ILE A 110 -14.02 6.88 -12.22
C ILE A 110 -14.03 7.73 -10.95
N SER A 111 -14.46 8.98 -11.03
CA SER A 111 -14.50 9.93 -9.92
C SER A 111 -15.76 9.71 -9.11
N ASN A 112 -15.63 8.95 -8.02
CA ASN A 112 -16.72 8.68 -7.11
C ASN A 112 -16.24 8.59 -5.67
N SER A 113 -17.19 8.69 -4.73
CA SER A 113 -16.92 8.65 -3.29
C SER A 113 -16.08 7.44 -2.88
N LEU A 114 -16.37 6.24 -3.39
CA LEU A 114 -15.65 5.01 -3.03
C LEU A 114 -14.20 5.02 -3.51
N VAL A 115 -13.95 5.44 -4.76
CA VAL A 115 -12.59 5.51 -5.33
C VAL A 115 -11.74 6.53 -4.56
N VAL A 116 -12.31 7.70 -4.25
CA VAL A 116 -11.62 8.73 -3.47
C VAL A 116 -11.28 8.22 -2.08
N THR A 117 -12.25 7.64 -1.37
CA THR A 117 -12.03 7.12 -0.02
C THR A 117 -11.00 6.00 0.00
N TYR A 118 -11.11 5.03 -0.91
CA TYR A 118 -10.16 3.93 -1.02
C TYR A 118 -8.75 4.44 -1.31
N SER A 119 -8.61 5.35 -2.28
CA SER A 119 -7.30 5.89 -2.67
C SER A 119 -6.67 6.71 -1.53
N MET A 120 -7.46 7.47 -0.78
CA MET A 120 -6.98 8.19 0.40
C MET A 120 -6.47 7.24 1.49
N PHE A 121 -7.22 6.16 1.79
CA PHE A 121 -6.75 5.15 2.75
C PHE A 121 -5.48 4.45 2.26
N GLU A 122 -5.38 4.11 0.98
CA GLU A 122 -4.17 3.53 0.41
C GLU A 122 -2.98 4.48 0.49
N ILE A 123 -3.16 5.79 0.25
CA ILE A 123 -2.09 6.77 0.43
C ILE A 123 -1.59 6.74 1.88
N TRP A 124 -2.47 6.82 2.86
CA TRP A 124 -2.11 6.78 4.28
C TRP A 124 -1.41 5.47 4.66
N CYS A 125 -1.96 4.32 4.26
CA CYS A 125 -1.38 3.02 4.54
C CYS A 125 -0.01 2.85 3.88
N ASN A 126 0.13 3.15 2.58
CA ASN A 126 1.40 3.00 1.87
C ASN A 126 2.46 3.99 2.39
N PHE A 127 2.05 5.19 2.81
CA PHE A 127 2.97 6.15 3.44
C PHE A 127 3.52 5.62 4.77
N LEU A 128 2.66 5.05 5.63
CA LEU A 128 3.09 4.43 6.89
C LEU A 128 4.00 3.21 6.64
N ILE A 129 3.65 2.36 5.67
CA ILE A 129 4.48 1.19 5.30
C ILE A 129 5.84 1.66 4.80
N TYR A 130 5.88 2.67 3.91
CA TYR A 130 7.11 3.19 3.35
C TYR A 130 8.07 3.73 4.43
N ASN A 131 7.56 4.53 5.36
CA ASN A 131 8.39 5.08 6.43
C ASN A 131 9.00 3.98 7.31
N ASN A 132 8.19 3.00 7.74
CA ASN A 132 8.70 1.90 8.56
C ASN A 132 9.67 1.01 7.79
N LEU A 133 9.41 0.75 6.51
CA LEU A 133 10.30 -0.06 5.68
C LEU A 133 11.65 0.61 5.46
N ARG A 134 11.66 1.94 5.28
CA ARG A 134 12.88 2.74 5.15
C ARG A 134 13.69 2.75 6.45
N ASP A 135 13.01 2.93 7.59
CA ASP A 135 13.66 2.91 8.90
C ASP A 135 14.29 1.53 9.17
N GLU A 136 13.51 0.46 8.99
CA GLU A 136 13.99 -0.92 9.16
C GLU A 136 15.16 -1.24 8.22
N LYS A 137 15.12 -0.78 6.96
CA LYS A 137 16.24 -0.92 6.03
C LYS A 137 17.49 -0.22 6.54
N PHE A 138 17.36 0.99 7.08
CA PHE A 138 18.49 1.73 7.63
C PHE A 138 19.13 0.99 8.81
N TYR A 139 18.32 0.45 9.72
CA TYR A 139 18.81 -0.38 10.83
C TYR A 139 19.51 -1.66 10.35
N ARG A 140 18.94 -2.36 9.35
CA ARG A 140 19.56 -3.56 8.75
C ARG A 140 20.91 -3.25 8.12
N MET A 141 20.98 -2.15 7.37
CA MET A 141 22.22 -1.72 6.69
C MET A 141 23.29 -1.30 7.69
N LYS A 142 22.92 -0.55 8.74
CA LYS A 142 23.85 -0.17 9.81
C LYS A 142 24.43 -1.41 10.51
N LYS A 143 23.57 -2.36 10.89
CA LYS A 143 24.00 -3.61 11.53
C LYS A 143 24.91 -4.43 10.63
N PHE A 144 24.59 -4.53 9.34
CA PHE A 144 25.45 -5.23 8.37
C PHE A 144 26.85 -4.58 8.25
N VAL A 145 26.92 -3.25 8.24
CA VAL A 145 28.21 -2.53 8.20
C VAL A 145 28.99 -2.73 9.50
N GLU A 146 28.34 -2.71 10.66
CA GLU A 146 29.00 -2.97 11.96
C GLU A 146 29.56 -4.40 12.05
N GLU A 147 28.79 -5.41 11.62
CA GLU A 147 29.20 -6.82 11.64
C GLU A 147 30.30 -7.14 10.61
N ASN A 148 30.31 -6.44 9.47
CA ASN A 148 31.30 -6.65 8.40
C ASN A 148 32.41 -5.58 8.39
N ALA A 149 32.48 -4.72 9.41
CA ALA A 149 33.42 -3.60 9.46
C ALA A 149 34.88 -4.07 9.34
N ASP A 150 35.22 -5.19 9.98
CA ASP A 150 36.58 -5.73 9.96
C ASP A 150 36.95 -6.36 8.61
N ALA A 151 35.99 -7.03 7.95
CA ALA A 151 36.18 -7.55 6.60
C ALA A 151 36.28 -6.44 5.54
N ILE A 152 35.50 -5.35 5.72
CA ILE A 152 35.54 -4.17 4.84
C ILE A 152 36.88 -3.45 4.99
N LYS A 153 37.41 -3.33 6.22
CA LYS A 153 38.75 -2.76 6.47
C LYS A 153 39.85 -3.59 5.82
N GLN A 154 39.83 -4.91 5.99
CA GLN A 154 40.81 -5.81 5.35
C GLN A 154 40.79 -5.72 3.83
N ALA A 155 39.61 -5.68 3.20
CA ALA A 155 39.47 -5.52 1.76
C ALA A 155 39.86 -4.12 1.25
N GLN A 156 39.81 -3.10 2.11
CA GLN A 156 40.34 -1.77 1.80
C GLN A 156 41.86 -1.75 1.86
N ASP A 157 42.47 -2.36 2.88
CA ASP A 157 43.93 -2.43 3.02
C ASP A 157 44.57 -3.24 1.88
N GLU A 158 43.95 -4.34 1.45
CA GLU A 158 44.42 -5.16 0.31
C GLU A 158 44.40 -4.41 -1.03
N LYS A 159 43.44 -3.50 -1.23
CA LYS A 159 43.35 -2.68 -2.45
C LYS A 159 44.39 -1.56 -2.51
N ILE A 160 44.99 -1.17 -1.39
CA ILE A 160 45.97 -0.08 -1.34
C ILE A 160 47.40 -0.58 -1.63
N THR A 161 47.66 -1.89 -1.51
CA THR A 161 48.89 -2.54 -1.99
C THR A 161 48.89 -2.74 -3.50
N VAL A 162 48.86 -1.65 -4.28
CA VAL A 162 49.34 -1.69 -5.67
C VAL A 162 50.84 -1.41 -5.60
N ILE A 163 51.62 -2.49 -5.67
CA ILE A 163 53.09 -2.44 -5.66
C ILE A 163 53.54 -1.86 -7.00
N GLU A 164 54.31 -0.77 -6.94
CA GLU A 164 55.02 -0.12 -8.07
C GLU A 164 55.99 -1.07 -8.79
#